data_AF-A0A2G6R826-F1
#
_entry.id   AF-A0A2G6R826-F1
#
_cell.length_a   1.000
_cell.length_b   1.000
_cell.length_c   1.000
_cell.angle_alpha   90.00
_cell.angle_beta   90.00
_cell.angle_gamma   90.00
#
_symmetry.space_group_name_H-M   'P 1'
#
loop_
_entity.id
_entity.type
_entity.pdbx_description
1 polymer ?
#
loop_
_entity_poly.entity_id
_entity_poly.type
_entity_poly.pdbx_seq_one_letter_code
_entity_poly.pdbx_strand_id
1 'polypeptide(L)'
;MKENILSKCKCGGDVIIYDALFQCNTCKAQVWKYSYKREFKDKEAKKLFKGETLLLKGFKSSINTLYDTKAVLKNGKLELIFDNETKSTTLFLCECGGEVIKVNKGYKCNSCEKIIWERFMNKLLTFRQIKRLFKGNSLKLNNLKSQRGNIFNAEIFYINNDLNLEYI
;
A
#
# COMPACT_ATOMS: atom_id res chain seq x y z
N MET A 1 43.24 -6.56 0.67
CA MET A 1 41.93 -6.07 0.19
C MET A 1 40.89 -6.54 1.18
N LYS A 2 40.14 -5.64 1.83
CA LYS A 2 39.06 -6.06 2.74
C LYS A 2 38.02 -6.78 1.90
N GLU A 3 37.78 -8.05 2.17
CA GLU A 3 36.69 -8.77 1.51
C GLU A 3 35.39 -8.06 1.88
N ASN A 4 34.65 -7.59 0.87
CA ASN A 4 33.34 -6.95 1.04
C ASN A 4 32.28 -8.02 1.38
N ILE A 5 32.46 -8.67 2.52
CA ILE A 5 31.56 -9.70 3.04
C ILE A 5 30.46 -9.01 3.86
N LEU A 6 29.21 -9.21 3.44
CA LEU A 6 28.02 -8.70 4.12
C LEU A 6 27.63 -9.54 5.34
N SER A 7 27.60 -10.86 5.15
CA SER A 7 27.12 -11.83 6.16
C SER A 7 27.35 -13.29 5.71
N LYS A 8 27.11 -14.24 6.62
CA LYS A 8 26.93 -15.65 6.26
C LYS A 8 25.54 -15.91 5.69
N CYS A 9 25.47 -16.68 4.61
CA CYS A 9 24.25 -17.20 4.03
C CYS A 9 23.75 -18.41 4.84
N LYS A 10 22.45 -18.72 4.74
CA LYS A 10 21.81 -19.90 5.32
C LYS A 10 22.50 -21.22 4.93
N CYS A 11 23.15 -21.27 3.76
CA CYS A 11 23.93 -22.44 3.34
C CYS A 11 25.34 -22.52 3.97
N GLY A 12 25.73 -21.55 4.78
CA GLY A 12 27.08 -21.45 5.39
C GLY A 12 28.10 -20.64 4.59
N GLY A 13 27.84 -20.34 3.31
CA GLY A 13 28.72 -19.54 2.45
C GLY A 13 28.77 -18.05 2.81
N ASP A 14 29.75 -17.34 2.27
CA ASP A 14 29.89 -15.89 2.44
C ASP A 14 29.08 -15.14 1.40
N VAL A 15 28.33 -14.13 1.85
CA VAL A 15 27.61 -13.20 0.98
C VAL A 15 28.55 -12.04 0.64
N ILE A 16 28.92 -11.95 -0.63
CA ILE A 16 29.81 -10.92 -1.17
C ILE A 16 28.96 -9.79 -1.75
N ILE A 17 29.37 -8.55 -1.48
CA ILE A 17 28.78 -7.33 -2.05
C ILE A 17 29.48 -7.01 -3.37
N TYR A 18 28.71 -6.99 -4.45
CA TYR A 18 29.12 -6.47 -5.76
C TYR A 18 28.45 -5.11 -6.01
N ASP A 19 28.81 -4.44 -7.10
CA ASP A 19 28.25 -3.12 -7.43
C ASP A 19 26.74 -3.17 -7.64
N ALA A 20 26.25 -4.16 -8.38
CA ALA A 20 24.82 -4.29 -8.74
C ALA A 20 24.02 -5.28 -7.89
N LEU A 21 24.69 -6.18 -7.14
CA LEU A 21 24.02 -7.28 -6.44
C LEU A 21 24.80 -7.76 -5.21
N PHE A 22 24.10 -8.53 -4.38
CA PHE A 22 24.66 -9.35 -3.32
C PHE A 22 24.60 -10.81 -3.76
N GLN A 23 25.67 -11.58 -3.57
CA GLN A 23 25.67 -13.00 -3.95
C GLN A 23 26.42 -13.88 -2.95
N CYS A 24 25.86 -15.05 -2.68
CA CYS A 24 26.55 -16.10 -1.93
C CYS A 24 27.57 -16.81 -2.81
N ASN A 25 28.82 -16.92 -2.35
CA ASN A 25 29.89 -17.61 -3.08
C ASN A 25 29.66 -19.13 -3.23
N THR A 26 28.95 -19.76 -2.30
CA THR A 26 28.69 -21.21 -2.27
C THR A 26 27.43 -21.59 -3.06
N CYS A 27 26.24 -21.18 -2.61
CA CYS A 27 24.98 -21.61 -3.25
C CYS A 27 24.55 -20.72 -4.43
N LYS A 28 25.34 -19.70 -4.78
CA LYS A 28 25.08 -18.73 -5.85
C LYS A 28 23.78 -17.95 -5.74
N ALA A 29 23.11 -18.00 -4.57
CA ALA A 29 21.94 -17.19 -4.29
C ALA A 29 22.26 -15.71 -4.49
N GLN A 30 21.33 -14.96 -5.09
CA GLN A 30 21.57 -13.56 -5.48
C GLN A 30 20.38 -12.65 -5.15
N VAL A 31 20.70 -11.42 -4.74
CA VAL A 31 19.75 -10.33 -4.53
C VAL A 31 20.30 -9.11 -5.25
N TRP A 32 19.62 -8.61 -6.28
CA TRP A 32 20.00 -7.37 -6.96
C TRP A 32 19.73 -6.17 -6.05
N LYS A 33 20.65 -5.20 -6.02
CA LYS A 33 20.48 -3.97 -5.24
C LYS A 33 19.25 -3.19 -5.71
N TYR A 34 18.96 -3.22 -7.00
CA TYR A 34 17.76 -2.60 -7.56
C TYR A 34 16.86 -3.66 -8.20
N SER A 35 15.62 -3.78 -7.72
CA SER A 35 14.61 -4.72 -8.23
C SER A 35 13.22 -4.28 -7.81
N TYR A 36 12.21 -4.62 -8.60
CA TYR A 36 10.82 -4.27 -8.33
C TYR A 36 10.59 -2.76 -8.09
N LYS A 37 11.32 -1.91 -8.84
CA LYS A 37 11.30 -0.44 -8.73
C LYS A 37 11.70 0.11 -7.35
N ARG A 38 12.51 -0.65 -6.61
CA ARG A 38 13.07 -0.23 -5.33
C ARG A 38 14.50 -0.69 -5.16
N GLU A 39 15.18 -0.05 -4.21
CA GLU A 39 16.49 -0.48 -3.75
C GLU A 39 16.38 -1.42 -2.54
N PHE A 40 17.27 -2.41 -2.47
CA PHE A 40 17.45 -3.32 -1.35
C PHE A 40 18.73 -2.95 -0.61
N LYS A 41 18.58 -2.60 0.66
CA LYS A 41 19.72 -2.20 1.51
C LYS A 41 20.45 -3.43 2.04
N ASP A 42 21.71 -3.26 2.43
CA ASP A 42 22.55 -4.29 3.07
C ASP A 42 21.84 -5.04 4.21
N LYS A 43 21.12 -4.31 5.08
CA LYS A 43 20.35 -4.90 6.18
C LYS A 43 19.23 -5.83 5.70
N GLU A 44 18.56 -5.47 4.61
CA GLU A 44 17.49 -6.26 4.00
C GLU A 44 18.06 -7.49 3.29
N ALA A 45 19.11 -7.31 2.49
CA ALA A 45 19.82 -8.40 1.84
C ALA A 45 20.31 -9.43 2.87
N LYS A 46 20.93 -8.98 3.96
CA LYS A 46 21.39 -9.85 5.06
C LYS A 46 20.28 -10.72 5.64
N LYS A 47 19.08 -10.17 5.84
CA LYS A 47 17.90 -10.94 6.30
C LYS A 47 17.48 -11.99 5.29
N LEU A 48 17.38 -11.62 4.01
CA LEU A 48 17.03 -12.55 2.94
C LEU A 48 18.02 -13.72 2.88
N PHE A 49 19.33 -13.45 2.95
CA PHE A 49 20.35 -14.51 2.90
C PHE A 49 20.35 -15.44 4.11
N LYS A 50 19.80 -15.01 5.25
CA LYS A 50 19.51 -15.87 6.41
C LYS A 50 18.25 -16.71 6.25
N GLY A 51 17.50 -16.53 5.16
CA GLY A 51 16.22 -17.18 4.90
C GLY A 51 15.03 -16.51 5.55
N GLU A 52 15.18 -15.27 6.03
CA GLU A 52 14.06 -14.49 6.55
C GLU A 52 13.20 -13.94 5.40
N THR A 53 11.95 -13.65 5.74
CA THR A 53 11.00 -13.00 4.83
C THR A 53 10.95 -11.50 5.12
N LEU A 54 10.92 -10.68 4.07
CA LEU A 54 10.75 -9.23 4.19
C LEU A 54 9.36 -8.80 3.74
N LEU A 55 8.63 -8.07 4.59
CA LEU A 55 7.40 -7.41 4.16
C LEU A 55 7.76 -6.14 3.37
N LEU A 56 7.35 -6.09 2.11
CA LEU A 56 7.49 -4.94 1.24
C LEU A 56 6.10 -4.32 1.03
N LYS A 57 6.01 -3.00 1.13
CA LYS A 57 4.73 -2.28 1.05
C LYS A 57 4.57 -1.47 -0.22
N GLY A 58 3.33 -1.17 -0.58
CA GLY A 58 3.01 -0.15 -1.58
C GLY A 58 3.18 -0.61 -3.04
N PHE A 59 3.09 -1.91 -3.31
CA PHE A 59 3.06 -2.43 -4.67
C PHE A 59 1.74 -2.05 -5.33
N LYS A 60 1.80 -1.62 -6.59
CA LYS A 60 0.61 -1.23 -7.34
C LYS A 60 0.26 -2.32 -8.34
N SER A 61 -0.96 -2.85 -8.27
CA SER A 61 -1.44 -3.80 -9.28
C SER A 61 -1.74 -3.13 -10.61
N SER A 62 -1.93 -3.97 -11.64
CA SER A 62 -2.47 -3.58 -12.94
C SER A 62 -3.83 -2.88 -12.82
N ILE A 63 -4.64 -3.22 -11.81
CA ILE A 63 -5.96 -2.62 -11.56
C ILE A 63 -5.91 -1.43 -10.59
N ASN A 64 -4.73 -0.84 -10.35
CA ASN A 64 -4.56 0.41 -9.61
C ASN A 64 -4.98 0.32 -8.12
N THR A 65 -4.88 -0.87 -7.53
CA THR A 65 -4.99 -1.16 -6.09
C THR A 65 -3.60 -1.38 -5.50
N LEU A 66 -3.40 -1.00 -4.24
CA LEU A 66 -2.13 -1.22 -3.54
C LEU A 66 -2.12 -2.59 -2.87
N TYR A 67 -0.95 -3.23 -2.86
CA TYR A 67 -0.67 -4.52 -2.24
C TYR A 67 0.62 -4.42 -1.45
N ASP A 68 0.65 -5.11 -0.33
CA ASP A 68 1.90 -5.45 0.33
C ASP A 68 2.29 -6.83 -0.20
N THR A 69 3.54 -7.20 -0.06
CA THR A 69 4.05 -8.50 -0.51
C THR A 69 5.20 -8.92 0.37
N LYS A 70 5.47 -10.22 0.39
CA LYS A 70 6.64 -10.78 1.06
C LYS A 70 7.72 -11.02 0.01
N ALA A 71 8.94 -10.56 0.25
CA ALA A 71 10.10 -10.95 -0.53
C ALA A 71 10.87 -12.06 0.19
N VAL A 72 11.25 -13.09 -0.56
CA VAL A 72 12.02 -14.23 -0.08
C VAL A 72 13.11 -14.61 -1.08
N LEU A 73 14.16 -15.28 -0.60
CA LEU A 73 15.10 -16.00 -1.45
C LEU A 73 14.61 -17.44 -1.64
N LYS A 74 14.06 -17.76 -2.81
CA LYS A 74 13.63 -19.12 -3.18
C LYS A 74 14.51 -19.63 -4.31
N ASN A 75 15.04 -20.85 -4.18
CA ASN A 75 15.92 -21.46 -5.19
C ASN A 75 17.08 -20.54 -5.63
N GLY A 76 17.63 -19.75 -4.70
CA GLY A 76 18.72 -18.82 -4.96
C GLY A 76 18.33 -17.53 -5.69
N LYS A 77 17.05 -17.26 -5.92
CA LYS A 77 16.54 -16.05 -6.56
C LYS A 77 15.58 -15.30 -5.64
N LEU A 78 15.61 -13.97 -5.74
CA LEU A 78 14.66 -13.11 -5.08
C LEU A 78 13.28 -13.29 -5.74
N GLU A 79 12.27 -13.65 -4.96
CA GLU A 79 10.90 -13.81 -5.42
C GLU A 79 9.92 -13.04 -4.52
N LEU A 80 8.83 -12.57 -5.11
CA LEU A 80 7.70 -11.97 -4.40
C LEU A 80 6.60 -13.02 -4.20
N ILE A 81 6.11 -13.10 -2.96
CA ILE A 81 4.97 -13.93 -2.58
C ILE A 81 3.78 -13.01 -2.33
N PHE A 82 2.72 -13.27 -3.08
CA PHE A 82 1.40 -12.66 -2.89
C PHE A 82 0.49 -13.72 -2.27
N ASP A 83 0.37 -13.70 -0.95
CA ASP A 83 -0.51 -14.59 -0.18
C ASP A 83 -1.67 -13.81 0.45
N ASN A 84 -2.65 -14.51 1.01
CA ASN A 84 -3.81 -13.88 1.66
C ASN A 84 -3.45 -13.05 2.91
N GLU A 85 -2.27 -13.26 3.50
CA GLU A 85 -1.76 -12.50 4.65
C GLU A 85 -1.09 -11.19 4.22
N THR A 86 -0.69 -11.07 2.95
CA THR A 86 -0.12 -9.85 2.35
C THR A 86 -1.17 -8.90 1.77
N LYS A 87 -2.45 -9.08 2.11
CA LYS A 87 -3.49 -8.10 1.76
C LYS A 87 -3.14 -6.75 2.37
N SER A 88 -2.72 -5.82 1.52
CA SER A 88 -2.56 -4.42 1.90
C SER A 88 -3.88 -3.93 2.50
N THR A 89 -3.81 -3.41 3.73
CA THR A 89 -4.91 -2.63 4.30
C THR A 89 -5.13 -1.32 3.54
N THR A 90 -4.11 -0.88 2.80
CA THR A 90 -4.09 0.35 2.04
C THR A 90 -4.74 0.14 0.68
N LEU A 91 -5.82 0.88 0.45
CA LEU A 91 -6.66 0.73 -0.73
C LEU A 91 -6.27 1.70 -1.85
N PHE A 92 -5.91 2.93 -1.49
CA PHE A 92 -5.45 4.00 -2.38
C PHE A 92 -4.81 5.14 -1.57
N LEU A 93 -4.17 6.08 -2.25
CA LEU A 93 -3.63 7.29 -1.63
C LEU A 93 -4.66 8.42 -1.59
N CYS A 94 -4.76 9.11 -0.47
CA CYS A 94 -5.45 10.38 -0.31
C CYS A 94 -4.78 11.47 -1.18
N GLU A 95 -5.45 12.60 -1.38
CA GLU A 95 -4.89 13.81 -1.99
C GLU A 95 -3.66 14.34 -1.23
N CYS A 96 -3.64 14.20 0.09
CA CYS A 96 -2.47 14.55 0.91
C CYS A 96 -1.27 13.58 0.75
N GLY A 97 -1.40 12.53 -0.08
CA GLY A 97 -0.39 11.48 -0.24
C GLY A 97 -0.47 10.35 0.80
N GLY A 98 -1.25 10.53 1.88
CA GLY A 98 -1.42 9.52 2.92
C GLY A 98 -2.19 8.28 2.48
N GLU A 99 -1.86 7.15 3.08
CA GLU A 99 -2.53 5.86 2.84
C GLU A 99 -3.96 5.85 3.38
N VAL A 100 -4.92 5.41 2.56
CA VAL A 100 -6.32 5.22 2.96
C VAL A 100 -6.59 3.75 3.24
N ILE A 101 -7.06 3.46 4.45
CA ILE A 101 -7.41 2.12 4.91
C ILE A 101 -8.93 1.98 5.10
N LYS A 102 -9.39 0.74 5.13
CA LYS A 102 -10.77 0.41 5.53
C LYS A 102 -10.91 0.51 7.05
N VAL A 103 -11.98 1.15 7.52
CA VAL A 103 -12.42 1.11 8.93
C VAL A 103 -13.87 0.65 9.01
N ASN A 104 -14.39 0.41 10.23
CA ASN A 104 -15.78 -0.02 10.41
C ASN A 104 -16.75 0.98 9.75
N LYS A 105 -17.51 0.55 8.74
CA LYS A 105 -18.46 1.38 7.97
C LYS A 105 -17.85 2.61 7.28
N GLY A 106 -16.54 2.65 7.05
CA GLY A 106 -15.89 3.84 6.50
C GLY A 106 -14.48 3.61 5.98
N TYR A 107 -13.79 4.71 5.71
CA TYR A 107 -12.42 4.75 5.21
C TYR A 107 -11.69 5.90 5.91
N LYS A 108 -10.45 5.68 6.33
CA LYS A 108 -9.62 6.68 7.04
C LYS A 108 -8.29 6.87 6.32
N CYS A 109 -7.87 8.12 6.15
CA CYS A 109 -6.49 8.44 5.80
C CYS A 109 -5.62 8.44 7.05
N ASN A 110 -4.49 7.74 7.02
CA ASN A 110 -3.57 7.66 8.16
C ASN A 110 -2.69 8.90 8.35
N SER A 111 -2.65 9.82 7.37
CA SER A 111 -1.79 11.02 7.43
C SER A 111 -2.56 12.27 7.85
N CYS A 112 -3.65 12.62 7.15
CA CYS A 112 -4.44 13.81 7.46
C CYS A 112 -5.70 13.51 8.30
N GLU A 113 -5.83 12.27 8.79
CA GLU A 113 -6.95 11.80 9.59
C GLU A 113 -8.35 11.90 8.96
N LYS A 114 -8.45 12.33 7.70
CA LYS A 114 -9.70 12.41 6.92
C LYS A 114 -10.47 11.09 6.97
N ILE A 115 -11.73 11.14 7.40
CA ILE A 115 -12.64 9.98 7.46
C ILE A 115 -13.83 10.22 6.54
N ILE A 116 -14.14 9.24 5.69
CA ILE A 116 -15.36 9.22 4.89
C ILE A 116 -16.13 7.95 5.21
N TRP A 117 -17.33 8.12 5.76
CA TRP A 117 -18.26 7.03 6.06
C TRP A 117 -18.94 6.54 4.78
N GLU A 118 -19.24 5.24 4.72
CA GLU A 118 -19.94 4.64 3.58
C GLU A 118 -21.36 5.15 3.45
N ARG A 119 -22.01 5.46 4.57
CA ARG A 119 -23.38 5.96 4.57
C ARG A 119 -23.36 7.47 4.72
N PHE A 120 -23.99 8.14 3.77
CA PHE A 120 -24.28 9.57 3.81
C PHE A 120 -25.78 9.75 3.64
N MET A 121 -26.45 10.22 4.70
CA MET A 121 -27.91 10.28 4.77
C MET A 121 -28.55 8.90 4.44
N ASN A 122 -29.48 8.86 3.48
CA ASN A 122 -30.15 7.65 2.98
C ASN A 122 -29.38 6.95 1.85
N LYS A 123 -28.14 7.35 1.54
CA LYS A 123 -27.34 6.77 0.46
C LYS A 123 -26.15 5.99 1.00
N LEU A 124 -25.85 4.87 0.34
CA LEU A 124 -24.58 4.16 0.48
C LEU A 124 -23.66 4.60 -0.65
N LEU A 125 -22.54 5.23 -0.31
CA LEU A 125 -21.52 5.66 -1.26
C LEU A 125 -20.74 4.45 -1.77
N THR A 126 -20.54 4.39 -3.08
CA THR A 126 -19.70 3.39 -3.72
C THR A 126 -18.22 3.64 -3.42
N PHE A 127 -17.39 2.60 -3.51
CA PHE A 127 -15.94 2.74 -3.37
C PHE A 127 -15.34 3.79 -4.32
N ARG A 128 -15.85 3.87 -5.56
CA ARG A 128 -15.41 4.88 -6.55
C ARG A 128 -15.74 6.30 -6.09
N GLN A 129 -16.94 6.52 -5.55
CA GLN A 129 -17.35 7.81 -4.99
C GLN A 129 -16.47 8.21 -3.80
N ILE A 130 -16.25 7.29 -2.86
CA ILE A 130 -15.38 7.54 -1.70
C ILE A 130 -13.95 7.88 -2.14
N LYS A 131 -13.39 7.13 -3.09
CA LYS A 131 -12.06 7.42 -3.66
C LYS A 131 -12.00 8.83 -4.27
N ARG A 132 -13.04 9.27 -4.97
CA ARG A 132 -13.12 10.64 -5.53
C ARG A 132 -13.09 11.72 -4.44
N LEU A 133 -13.84 11.53 -3.36
CA LEU A 133 -13.86 12.46 -2.21
C LEU A 133 -12.49 12.55 -1.51
N PHE A 134 -11.76 11.45 -1.39
CA PHE A 134 -10.38 11.46 -0.89
C PHE A 134 -9.37 12.13 -1.84
N LYS A 135 -9.72 12.26 -3.12
CA LYS A 135 -8.93 12.95 -4.15
C LYS A 135 -9.34 14.42 -4.34
N GLY A 136 -10.06 15.00 -3.38
CA GLY A 136 -10.47 16.41 -3.41
C GLY A 136 -11.70 16.72 -4.26
N ASN A 137 -12.29 15.72 -4.93
CA ASN A 137 -13.42 15.95 -5.81
C ASN A 137 -14.75 15.96 -5.04
N SER A 138 -15.68 16.78 -5.49
CA SER A 138 -17.08 16.74 -5.08
C SER A 138 -17.86 15.60 -5.79
N LEU A 139 -19.04 15.29 -5.26
CA LEU A 139 -19.97 14.31 -5.82
C LEU A 139 -21.40 14.85 -5.85
N LYS A 140 -22.04 14.81 -7.02
CA LYS A 140 -23.47 15.06 -7.15
C LYS A 140 -24.26 13.81 -6.77
N LEU A 141 -25.20 13.97 -5.84
CA LEU A 141 -26.09 12.93 -5.33
C LEU A 141 -27.54 13.34 -5.54
N ASN A 142 -28.32 12.42 -6.09
CA ASN A 142 -29.73 12.64 -6.35
C ASN A 142 -30.61 11.89 -5.35
N ASN A 143 -31.80 12.43 -5.09
CA ASN A 143 -32.81 11.81 -4.22
C ASN A 143 -32.30 11.56 -2.79
N LEU A 144 -31.62 12.55 -2.21
CA LEU A 144 -31.29 12.59 -0.79
C LEU A 144 -32.55 12.91 0.01
N LYS A 145 -32.71 12.30 1.18
CA LYS A 145 -33.87 12.52 2.06
C LYS A 145 -33.46 13.29 3.30
N SER A 146 -34.07 14.45 3.52
CA SER A 146 -33.82 15.26 4.73
C SER A 146 -34.43 14.62 5.97
N GLN A 147 -34.06 15.12 7.16
CA GLN A 147 -34.68 14.69 8.42
C GLN A 147 -36.20 14.88 8.44
N ARG A 148 -36.71 15.90 7.73
CA ARG A 148 -38.14 16.19 7.59
C ARG A 148 -38.83 15.37 6.49
N GLY A 149 -38.08 14.54 5.78
CA GLY A 149 -38.60 13.66 4.74
C GLY A 149 -38.59 14.23 3.32
N ASN A 150 -38.20 15.50 3.14
CA ASN A 150 -38.12 16.12 1.82
C ASN A 150 -37.00 15.48 0.99
N ILE A 151 -37.27 15.31 -0.30
CA ILE A 151 -36.32 14.77 -1.27
C ILE A 151 -35.63 15.93 -1.99
N PHE A 152 -34.31 15.88 -2.11
CA PHE A 152 -33.52 16.90 -2.79
C PHE A 152 -32.27 16.31 -3.45
N ASN A 153 -31.67 17.09 -4.35
CA ASN A 153 -30.36 16.79 -4.92
C ASN A 153 -29.32 17.69 -4.26
N ALA A 154 -28.10 17.18 -4.09
CA ALA A 154 -27.00 17.97 -3.54
C ALA A 154 -25.66 17.55 -4.12
N GLU A 155 -24.73 18.47 -4.12
CA GLU A 155 -23.31 18.20 -4.30
C GLU A 155 -22.64 18.09 -2.94
N ILE A 156 -21.92 16.99 -2.69
CA ILE A 156 -21.19 16.75 -1.44
C ILE A 156 -19.69 16.91 -1.64
N PHE A 157 -19.02 17.46 -0.63
CA PHE A 157 -17.58 17.70 -0.64
C PHE A 157 -17.02 17.62 0.79
N TYR A 158 -15.69 17.47 0.91
CA TYR A 158 -15.05 17.33 2.21
C TYR A 158 -14.31 18.62 2.56
N ILE A 159 -14.72 19.28 3.64
CA ILE A 159 -14.12 20.52 4.15
C ILE A 159 -14.17 20.51 5.68
N ASN A 160 -13.20 21.14 6.34
CA ASN A 160 -13.15 21.25 7.81
C ASN A 160 -13.31 19.90 8.55
N ASN A 161 -12.65 18.86 8.03
CA ASN A 161 -12.73 17.50 8.54
C ASN A 161 -14.10 16.80 8.48
N ASP A 162 -15.07 17.36 7.74
CA ASP A 162 -16.41 16.79 7.60
C ASP A 162 -16.93 16.79 6.16
N LEU A 163 -17.88 15.87 5.90
CA LEU A 163 -18.65 15.83 4.67
C LEU A 163 -19.76 16.87 4.71
N ASN A 164 -19.65 17.85 3.82
CA ASN A 164 -20.60 18.95 3.65
C ASN A 164 -21.40 18.76 2.37
N LEU A 165 -22.51 19.49 2.24
CA LEU A 165 -23.39 19.44 1.09
C LEU A 165 -23.87 20.84 0.69
N GLU A 166 -24.09 21.03 -0.61
CA GLU A 166 -24.75 22.19 -1.21
C GLU A 166 -25.90 21.72 -2.12
N TYR A 167 -27.06 22.38 -2.03
CA TYR A 167 -28.23 22.05 -2.85
C TYR A 167 -27.99 22.37 -4.32
N ILE A 168 -28.49 21.50 -5.22
CA ILE A 168 -28.40 21.65 -6.68
C ILE A 168 -29.74 21.40 -7.38
#